data_AF-A0A9D6XLZ5-F1
#
_entry.id   AF-A0A9D6XLZ5-F1
#
_cell.length_a   1.000
_cell.length_b   1.000
_cell.length_c   1.000
_cell.angle_alpha   90.00
_cell.angle_beta   90.00
_cell.angle_gamma   90.00
#
_symmetry.space_group_name_H-M   'P 1'
#
loop_
_entity.id
_entity.type
_entity.pdbx_description
1 polymer ?
#
loop_
_entity_poly.entity_id
_entity_poly.type
_entity_poly.pdbx_seq_one_letter_code
_entity_poly.pdbx_strand_id
1 'polypeptide(L)'
;MRAIKKVKKFIERSPNSTEGITFAKLILALESENEFPVIELYQLNSDEFDLAIELLKDWRIDCFYVGKAKAFDSATRAKNLS
;
A
#
# COMPACT_ATOMS: atom_id res chain seq x y z
N MET A 1 7.99 -7.17 -6.27
CA MET A 1 7.05 -7.21 -7.42
C MET A 1 5.75 -8.01 -7.23
N ARG A 2 5.66 -8.97 -6.30
CA ARG A 2 4.43 -9.78 -6.09
C ARG A 2 3.48 -9.13 -5.08
N ALA A 3 4.00 -8.55 -4.01
CA ALA A 3 3.20 -7.98 -2.92
C ALA A 3 2.45 -6.73 -3.38
N ILE A 4 3.10 -5.82 -4.11
CA ILE A 4 2.45 -4.62 -4.69
C ILE A 4 1.22 -5.01 -5.53
N LYS A 5 1.32 -6.07 -6.35
CA LYS A 5 0.20 -6.54 -7.18
C LYS A 5 -0.92 -7.16 -6.33
N LYS A 6 -0.58 -7.91 -5.28
CA LYS A 6 -1.56 -8.49 -4.34
C LYS A 6 -2.30 -7.37 -3.60
N VAL A 7 -1.58 -6.40 -3.05
CA VAL A 7 -2.13 -5.25 -2.34
C VAL A 7 -3.01 -4.41 -3.27
N LYS A 8 -2.57 -4.13 -4.50
CA LYS A 8 -3.41 -3.45 -5.49
C LYS A 8 -4.74 -4.19 -5.72
N LYS A 9 -4.70 -5.50 -5.95
CA LYS A 9 -5.92 -6.31 -6.13
C LYS A 9 -6.79 -6.34 -4.88
N PHE A 10 -6.18 -6.31 -3.69
CA PHE A 10 -6.90 -6.24 -2.43
C PHE A 10 -7.68 -4.92 -2.33
N ILE A 11 -7.01 -3.78 -2.56
CA ILE A 11 -7.63 -2.45 -2.55
C ILE A 11 -8.75 -2.37 -3.60
N GLU A 12 -8.55 -2.90 -4.81
CA GLU A 12 -9.58 -2.91 -5.86
C GLU A 12 -10.83 -3.71 -5.48
N ARG A 13 -10.67 -4.79 -4.70
CA ARG A 13 -11.79 -5.64 -4.25
C ARG A 13 -12.49 -5.08 -3.02
N SER A 14 -11.74 -4.44 -2.14
CA SER A 14 -12.21 -3.99 -0.83
C SER A 14 -11.81 -2.53 -0.55
N PRO A 15 -12.20 -1.56 -1.40
CA PRO A 15 -11.69 -0.19 -1.35
C PRO A 15 -12.06 0.57 -0.07
N ASN A 16 -13.16 0.18 0.58
CA ASN A 16 -13.68 0.83 1.79
C ASN A 16 -13.41 0.04 3.07
N SER A 17 -12.66 -1.07 2.98
CA SER A 17 -12.23 -1.83 4.16
C SER A 17 -11.15 -1.07 4.92
N THR A 18 -11.09 -1.24 6.24
CA THR A 18 -10.04 -0.64 7.07
C THR A 18 -8.65 -1.03 6.55
N GLU A 19 -8.46 -2.30 6.24
CA GLU A 19 -7.21 -2.86 5.73
C GLU A 19 -6.85 -2.28 4.36
N GLY A 20 -7.84 -2.15 3.47
CA GLY A 20 -7.67 -1.55 2.15
C GLY A 20 -7.24 -0.10 2.23
N ILE A 21 -7.85 0.66 3.15
CA ILE A 21 -7.47 2.05 3.44
C ILE A 21 -6.05 2.12 4.02
N THR A 22 -5.70 1.25 4.98
CA THR A 22 -4.35 1.17 5.56
C THR A 22 -3.29 0.88 4.49
N PHE A 23 -3.54 -0.06 3.58
CA PHE A 23 -2.64 -0.35 2.48
C PHE A 23 -2.49 0.83 1.51
N ALA A 24 -3.60 1.50 1.17
CA ALA A 24 -3.56 2.68 0.30
C ALA A 24 -2.73 3.81 0.93
N LYS A 25 -2.93 4.07 2.23
CA LYS A 25 -2.13 5.04 3.00
C LYS A 25 -0.65 4.67 3.00
N LEU A 26 -0.32 3.39 3.25
CA LEU A 26 1.06 2.92 3.28
C LEU A 26 1.75 3.15 1.93
N ILE A 27 1.10 2.80 0.82
CA ILE A 27 1.64 3.03 -0.53
C ILE A 27 1.86 4.52 -0.78
N LEU A 28 0.90 5.38 -0.42
CA LEU A 28 1.03 6.84 -0.61
C LEU A 28 2.17 7.42 0.22
N ALA A 29 2.33 6.97 1.47
CA ALA A 29 3.40 7.43 2.35
C ALA A 29 4.77 7.03 1.80
N LEU A 30 4.93 5.77 1.36
CA LEU A 30 6.17 5.26 0.78
C LEU A 30 6.54 5.97 -0.54
N GLU A 31 5.56 6.29 -1.38
CA GLU A 31 5.76 6.98 -2.65
C GLU A 31 6.10 8.47 -2.48
N SER A 32 5.43 9.12 -1.53
CA SER A 32 5.60 10.56 -1.24
C SER A 32 6.68 10.85 -0.21
N GLU A 33 7.35 9.81 0.32
CA GLU A 33 8.35 9.91 1.39
C GLU A 33 7.80 10.61 2.66
N ASN A 34 6.52 10.37 2.96
CA ASN A 34 5.81 10.93 4.12
C ASN A 34 5.78 9.96 5.29
N GLU A 35 5.43 10.47 6.47
CA GLU A 35 5.23 9.67 7.67
C GLU A 35 4.05 8.69 7.53
N PHE A 36 4.22 7.50 8.11
CA PHE A 36 3.16 6.51 8.28
C PHE A 36 3.17 6.00 9.73
N PRO A 37 2.03 6.04 10.45
CA PRO A 37 1.96 5.57 11.83
C PRO A 37 2.04 4.03 11.88
N VAL A 38 3.15 3.49 12.40
CA VAL A 38 3.40 2.03 12.48
C VAL A 38 2.30 1.26 13.21
N ILE A 39 1.57 1.91 14.13
CA ILE A 39 0.44 1.30 14.83
C ILE A 39 -0.69 0.88 13.89
N GLU A 40 -0.87 1.55 12.74
CA GLU A 40 -1.86 1.14 11.73
C GLU A 40 -1.50 -0.22 11.10
N LEU A 41 -0.21 -0.62 11.06
CA LEU A 41 0.15 -1.98 10.64
C LEU A 41 -0.26 -2.99 11.70
N TYR A 42 0.04 -2.73 12.97
CA TYR A 42 -0.26 -3.64 14.09
C TYR A 42 -1.76 -3.91 14.28
N GLN A 43 -2.63 -3.03 13.76
CA GLN A 43 -4.07 -3.20 13.81
C GLN A 43 -4.60 -4.13 12.71
N LEU A 44 -3.80 -4.45 11.69
CA LEU A 44 -4.14 -5.45 10.69
C LEU A 44 -4.21 -6.83 11.35
N ASN A 45 -5.03 -7.72 10.80
CA ASN A 45 -4.94 -9.13 11.16
C ASN A 45 -3.64 -9.75 10.61
N SER A 46 -3.36 -10.99 10.98
CA SER A 46 -2.10 -11.67 10.64
C SER A 46 -1.80 -11.68 9.14
N ASP A 47 -2.81 -11.99 8.31
CA ASP A 47 -2.62 -12.17 6.86
C ASP A 47 -2.32 -10.83 6.19
N GLU A 48 -3.06 -9.77 6.55
CA GLU A 48 -2.82 -8.44 6.02
C GLU A 48 -1.54 -7.79 6.58
N PHE A 49 -1.19 -8.06 7.84
CA PHE A 49 0.08 -7.61 8.40
C PHE A 49 1.27 -8.21 7.64
N ASP A 50 1.27 -9.52 7.42
CA ASP A 50 2.33 -10.20 6.68
C ASP A 50 2.43 -9.67 5.24
N LEU A 51 1.28 -9.41 4.61
CA LEU A 51 1.24 -8.78 3.29
C LEU A 51 1.81 -7.35 3.30
N ALA A 52 1.60 -6.57 4.36
CA ALA A 52 2.19 -5.24 4.52
C ALA A 52 3.72 -5.31 4.68
N ILE A 53 4.23 -6.30 5.42
CA ILE A 53 5.68 -6.53 5.55
C ILE A 53 6.29 -7.00 4.21
N GLU A 54 5.62 -7.89 3.48
CA GLU A 54 6.02 -8.26 2.11
C GLU A 54 6.06 -7.03 1.20
N LEU A 55 5.05 -6.15 1.29
CA LEU A 55 4.99 -4.91 0.52
C LEU A 55 6.19 -4.01 0.81
N LEU A 56 6.53 -3.77 2.09
CA LEU A 56 7.69 -2.96 2.47
C LEU A 56 9.01 -3.54 1.94
N LYS A 57 9.18 -4.87 1.99
CA LYS A 57 10.36 -5.55 1.44
C LYS A 57 10.44 -5.38 -0.08
N ASP A 58 9.34 -5.62 -0.78
CA ASP A 58 9.24 -5.47 -2.23
C ASP A 58 9.49 -4.00 -2.65
N TRP A 59 8.95 -3.03 -1.90
CA TRP A 59 9.08 -1.61 -2.19
C TRP A 59 10.53 -1.14 -2.20
N ARG A 60 11.35 -1.61 -1.24
CA ARG A 60 12.79 -1.32 -1.19
C ARG A 60 13.55 -1.75 -2.44
N ILE A 61 13.07 -2.77 -3.15
CA ILE A 61 13.69 -3.28 -4.37
C ILE A 61 13.09 -2.56 -5.59
N ASP A 62 11.75 -2.54 -5.68
CA ASP A 62 11.03 -2.06 -6.86
C ASP A 62 11.10 -0.53 -7.06
N CYS A 63 11.31 0.25 -5.99
CA CYS A 63 11.53 1.71 -6.08
C CYS A 63 12.69 2.09 -7.01
N PHE A 64 13.69 1.23 -7.13
CA PHE A 64 14.86 1.46 -7.98
C PHE A 64 14.66 0.95 -9.42
N TYR A 65 13.63 0.12 -9.69
CA TYR A 65 13.43 -0.54 -10.99
C TYR A 65 12.23 -0.02 -11.79
N VAL A 66 11.12 0.36 -11.16
CA VAL A 66 9.87 0.69 -11.88
C VAL A 66 9.65 2.19 -12.04
N GLY A 67 10.32 3.02 -11.23
CA GLY A 67 10.06 4.46 -11.18
C GLY A 67 8.66 4.77 -10.64
N LYS A 68 8.56 5.91 -9.96
CA LYS A 68 7.41 6.51 -9.25
C LYS A 68 6.04 6.57 -9.99
N ALA A 69 5.90 6.02 -11.19
CA ALA A 69 4.85 6.40 -12.14
C ALA A 69 3.54 5.57 -12.12
N LYS A 70 3.54 4.29 -11.69
CA LYS A 70 2.35 3.40 -11.88
C LYS A 70 1.54 3.08 -10.63
N ALA A 71 2.11 3.13 -9.44
CA ALA A 71 1.36 2.93 -8.19
C ALA A 71 0.59 4.20 -7.76
N PHE A 72 1.16 5.38 -8.05
CA PHE A 72 0.61 6.70 -7.72
C PHE A 72 -0.80 6.95 -8.30
N ASP A 73 -1.05 6.53 -9.54
CA ASP A 73 -2.30 6.85 -10.25
C ASP A 73 -3.53 6.14 -9.66
N SER A 74 -3.35 4.93 -9.12
CA SER A 74 -4.42 4.18 -8.46
C SER A 74 -4.71 4.70 -7.05
N ALA A 75 -3.68 5.09 -6.30
CA ALA A 75 -3.82 5.58 -4.94
C ALA A 75 -4.38 7.02 -4.88
N THR A 76 -4.02 7.87 -5.84
CA THR A 76 -4.56 9.24 -5.95
C THR A 76 -6.07 9.23 -6.21
N ARG A 77 -6.57 8.31 -7.05
CA ARG A 77 -8.01 8.19 -7.32
C ARG A 77 -8.81 7.78 -6.08
N ALA A 78 -8.26 6.89 -5.26
CA ALA A 78 -8.91 6.49 -4.01
C ALA A 78 -9.00 7.64 -3.00
N LYS A 79 -7.94 8.45 -2.86
CA LYS A 79 -7.93 9.63 -1.97
C LYS A 79 -8.98 10.67 -2.36
N ASN A 80 -9.25 10.86 -3.66
CA ASN A 80 -10.18 11.88 -4.15
C ASN A 80 -11.67 11.45 -4.11
N LEU A 81 -11.96 10.24 -3.66
CA LEU A 81 -13.32 9.71 -3.49
C LEU A 81 -13.77 9.69 -2.00
N SER A 82 -12.93 10.22 -1.11
CA SER A 82 -13.15 10.43 0.33
C SER A 82 -13.42 11.90 0.62
#